data_AF-A0A0H5R227-F1
#
_entry.id   AF-A0A0H5R227-F1
#
_cell.length_a   1.000
_cell.length_b   1.000
_cell.length_c   1.000
_cell.angle_alpha   90.00
_cell.angle_beta   90.00
_cell.angle_gamma   90.00
#
_symmetry.space_group_name_H-M   'P 1'
#
loop_
_entity.id
_entity.type
_entity.pdbx_description
1 polymer ?
#
loop_
_entity_poly.entity_id
_entity_poly.type
_entity_poly.pdbx_seq_one_letter_code
_entity_poly.pdbx_strand_id
1 'polypeptide(L)'
;SPAVDYIGMNDDEADFEIVGLYERGNGRSCNRHDICGSQVGFDSLIRVKLTIVEVPEGFREALACVLIENGQESCRVGFLPKSYDGIRDRFLGKFAQVCETYKNSASSYKCRKDHRNSGMAVCTLLDSIPDLE
;
A
#
# COMPACT_ATOMS: atom_id res chain seq x y z
N SER A 1 -10.98 -23.73 -20.42
CA SER A 1 -10.01 -23.16 -19.47
C SER A 1 -10.70 -23.02 -18.14
N PRO A 2 -10.23 -23.65 -17.06
CA PRO A 2 -10.92 -23.51 -15.78
C PRO A 2 -10.75 -22.06 -15.31
N ALA A 3 -11.84 -21.48 -14.82
CA ALA A 3 -11.81 -20.22 -14.10
C ALA A 3 -10.91 -20.44 -12.87
N VAL A 4 -9.82 -19.69 -12.79
CA VAL A 4 -9.15 -19.46 -11.52
C VAL A 4 -10.11 -18.62 -10.70
N ASP A 5 -10.86 -19.30 -9.84
CA ASP A 5 -11.62 -18.65 -8.79
C ASP A 5 -10.59 -17.95 -7.89
N TYR A 6 -10.42 -16.64 -8.09
CA TYR A 6 -9.69 -15.80 -7.15
C TYR A 6 -10.48 -15.83 -5.85
N ILE A 7 -10.02 -16.65 -4.91
CA ILE A 7 -10.50 -16.67 -3.54
C ILE A 7 -10.28 -15.24 -3.03
N GLY A 8 -11.35 -14.47 -2.94
CA GLY A 8 -11.29 -13.12 -2.40
C GLY A 8 -10.77 -13.22 -0.98
N MET A 9 -9.52 -12.81 -0.76
CA MET A 9 -8.95 -12.73 0.58
C MET A 9 -9.84 -11.77 1.39
N ASN A 10 -10.32 -12.24 2.53
CA ASN A 10 -11.06 -11.37 3.45
C ASN A 10 -10.11 -10.27 3.93
N ASP A 11 -10.64 -9.06 4.17
CA ASP A 11 -9.84 -7.94 4.71
C ASP A 11 -9.13 -8.32 6.04
N ASP A 12 -9.65 -9.33 6.75
CA ASP A 12 -9.11 -9.89 8.00
C ASP A 12 -7.82 -10.70 7.83
N GLU A 13 -7.49 -11.15 6.61
CA GLU A 13 -6.27 -11.91 6.30
C GLU A 13 -5.11 -11.02 5.83
N ALA A 14 -5.36 -9.75 5.51
CA ALA A 14 -4.32 -8.83 5.10
C ALA A 14 -3.40 -8.46 6.27
N ASP A 15 -2.09 -8.43 6.01
CA ASP A 15 -1.10 -8.04 7.02
C ASP A 15 -1.16 -6.56 7.37
N PHE A 16 -1.42 -5.70 6.38
CA PHE A 16 -1.53 -4.26 6.57
C PHE A 16 -2.26 -3.53 5.45
N GLU A 17 -2.57 -2.26 5.73
CA GLU A 17 -3.21 -1.32 4.81
C GLU A 17 -2.23 -0.25 4.31
N ILE A 18 -2.41 0.17 3.05
CA ILE A 18 -1.82 1.39 2.48
C ILE A 18 -2.92 2.43 2.35
N VAL A 19 -2.64 3.65 2.79
CA VAL A 19 -3.54 4.81 2.69
C VAL A 19 -2.91 5.97 1.93
N GLY A 20 -3.74 6.89 1.45
CA GLY A 20 -3.33 8.08 0.74
C GLY A 20 -2.82 7.79 -0.67
N LEU A 21 -3.32 6.74 -1.32
CA LEU A 21 -2.91 6.37 -2.69
C LEU A 21 -3.23 7.47 -3.71
N TYR A 22 -4.26 8.27 -3.45
CA TYR A 22 -4.71 9.34 -4.34
C TYR A 22 -4.33 10.74 -3.85
N GLU A 23 -3.46 10.82 -2.84
CA GLU A 23 -2.96 12.08 -2.30
C GLU A 23 -1.69 12.55 -2.99
N ARG A 24 -1.63 13.86 -3.23
CA ARG A 24 -0.39 14.53 -3.67
C ARG A 24 0.51 14.86 -2.47
N GLY A 25 1.76 15.18 -2.74
CA GLY A 25 2.71 15.65 -1.73
C GLY A 25 3.38 14.54 -0.93
N ASN A 26 4.29 14.93 -0.03
CA ASN A 26 5.13 14.01 0.74
C ASN A 26 5.80 12.92 -0.11
N GLY A 27 6.20 13.27 -1.34
CA GLY A 27 6.85 12.38 -2.30
C GLY A 27 5.92 11.45 -3.09
N ARG A 28 4.59 11.58 -2.99
CA ARG A 28 3.61 10.78 -3.77
C ARG A 28 3.29 11.35 -5.15
N SER A 29 4.19 12.15 -5.70
CA SER A 29 4.17 12.63 -7.08
C SER A 29 5.59 12.58 -7.65
N CYS A 30 5.72 12.41 -8.96
CA CYS A 30 6.99 12.36 -9.66
C CYS A 30 6.86 12.97 -11.06
N ASN A 31 7.96 12.99 -11.82
CA ASN A 31 7.96 13.50 -13.20
C ASN A 31 7.10 12.68 -14.18
N ARG A 32 6.76 11.43 -13.83
CA ARG A 32 5.89 10.55 -14.63
C ARG A 32 4.43 10.59 -14.19
N HIS A 33 4.18 10.84 -12.91
CA HIS A 33 2.86 10.69 -12.30
C HIS A 33 2.54 11.87 -11.39
N ASP A 34 1.42 12.52 -11.66
CA ASP A 34 0.88 13.57 -10.79
C ASP A 34 0.43 13.02 -9.43
N ILE A 35 -0.05 11.77 -9.43
CA ILE A 35 -0.43 10.99 -8.25
C ILE A 35 0.15 9.58 -8.41
N CYS A 36 1.26 9.29 -7.74
CA CYS A 36 1.99 8.03 -7.91
C CYS A 36 1.17 6.81 -7.51
N GLY A 37 0.35 6.91 -6.44
CA GLY A 37 -0.46 5.77 -5.99
C GLY A 37 -1.59 5.39 -6.93
N SER A 38 -1.87 6.18 -7.98
CA SER A 38 -2.77 5.78 -9.07
C SER A 38 -2.25 4.59 -9.88
N GLN A 39 -0.95 4.30 -9.80
CA GLN A 39 -0.31 3.16 -10.47
C GLN A 39 -0.44 1.86 -9.67
N VAL A 40 -0.92 1.93 -8.42
CA VAL A 40 -1.12 0.75 -7.57
C VAL A 40 -2.39 0.03 -7.99
N GLY A 41 -2.25 -1.26 -8.28
CA GLY A 41 -3.34 -2.19 -8.57
C GLY A 41 -3.14 -3.53 -7.88
N PHE A 42 -4.05 -4.46 -8.15
CA PHE A 42 -3.87 -5.88 -7.79
C PHE A 42 -2.49 -6.39 -8.24
N ASP A 43 -1.85 -7.24 -7.43
CA ASP A 43 -0.51 -7.81 -7.65
C ASP A 43 0.66 -6.81 -7.67
N SER A 44 0.43 -5.52 -7.41
CA SER A 44 1.52 -4.57 -7.27
C SER A 44 2.45 -4.97 -6.12
N LEU A 45 3.75 -4.96 -6.37
CA LEU A 45 4.77 -5.20 -5.36
C LEU A 45 5.17 -3.91 -4.67
N ILE A 46 5.20 -3.92 -3.35
CA ILE A 46 5.47 -2.75 -2.52
C ILE A 46 6.62 -3.07 -1.56
N ARG A 47 7.47 -2.08 -1.29
CA ARG A 47 8.42 -2.10 -0.18
C ARG A 47 8.08 -1.01 0.83
N VAL A 48 8.12 -1.35 2.11
CA VAL A 48 7.90 -0.39 3.20
C VAL A 48 9.23 0.24 3.62
N LYS A 49 9.29 1.57 3.71
CA LYS A 49 10.49 2.33 4.08
C LYS A 49 10.18 3.42 5.09
N LEU A 50 11.13 3.69 5.99
CA LEU A 50 11.07 4.87 6.85
C LEU A 50 11.35 6.13 6.04
N THR A 51 10.60 7.19 6.30
CA THR A 51 10.86 8.52 5.72
C THR A 51 10.37 9.62 6.66
N ILE A 52 10.76 10.85 6.37
CA ILE A 52 10.22 12.05 7.02
C ILE A 52 9.17 12.67 6.10
N VAL A 53 8.03 13.04 6.67
CA VAL A 53 6.95 13.75 5.99
C VAL A 53 6.67 15.08 6.68
N GLU A 54 6.24 16.06 5.90
CA GLU A 54 5.73 17.33 6.37
C GLU A 54 4.23 17.22 6.62
N VAL A 55 3.81 17.64 7.81
CA VAL A 55 2.43 17.71 8.28
C VAL A 55 2.18 19.11 8.89
N PRO A 56 0.92 19.52 9.12
CA PRO A 56 0.65 20.85 9.70
C PRO A 56 1.38 21.13 11.02
N GLU A 57 1.65 20.10 11.82
CA GLU A 57 2.37 20.19 13.10
C GLU A 57 3.90 20.19 12.96
N GLY A 58 4.44 20.12 11.74
CA GLY A 58 5.87 20.07 11.44
C GLY A 58 6.30 18.78 10.75
N PHE A 59 7.52 18.31 11.04
CA PHE A 59 8.06 17.09 10.45
C PHE A 59 7.84 15.88 11.35
N ARG A 60 7.49 14.74 10.75
CA ARG A 60 7.37 13.47 11.47
C ARG A 60 7.91 12.31 10.66
N GLU A 61 8.31 11.26 11.36
CA GLU A 61 8.55 9.96 10.73
C GLU A 61 7.25 9.33 10.23
N ALA A 62 7.34 8.60 9.12
CA ALA A 62 6.27 7.79 8.59
C ALA A 62 6.81 6.58 7.83
N LEU A 63 6.02 5.52 7.77
CA LEU A 63 6.29 4.35 6.94
C LEU A 63 5.68 4.56 5.56
N ALA A 64 6.54 4.88 4.59
CA ALA A 64 6.18 5.05 3.20
C ALA A 64 6.12 3.70 2.47
N CYS A 65 5.14 3.58 1.59
CA CYS A 65 5.02 2.47 0.63
C CYS A 65 5.64 2.90 -0.69
N VAL A 66 6.60 2.12 -1.19
CA VAL A 66 7.30 2.36 -2.45
C VAL A 66 6.97 1.23 -3.41
N LEU A 67 6.48 1.58 -4.59
CA LEU A 67 6.19 0.62 -5.66
C LEU A 67 7.48 0.01 -6.19
N ILE A 68 7.47 -1.30 -6.41
CA ILE A 68 8.53 -2.02 -7.11
C ILE A 68 8.07 -2.24 -8.55
N GLU A 69 8.81 -1.68 -9.51
CA GLU A 69 8.61 -1.89 -10.94
C GLU A 69 9.89 -2.48 -11.53
N ASN A 70 9.78 -3.55 -12.32
CA ASN A 70 10.93 -4.20 -12.96
C ASN A 70 12.05 -4.58 -11.97
N GLY A 71 11.67 -5.02 -10.76
CA GLY A 71 12.60 -5.41 -9.70
C GLY A 71 13.33 -4.25 -9.01
N GLN A 72 12.94 -3.00 -9.27
CA GLN A 72 13.54 -1.82 -8.67
C GLN A 72 12.52 -0.94 -7.96
N GLU A 73 12.98 -0.21 -6.95
CA GLU A 73 12.18 0.84 -6.32
C GLU A 73 11.86 1.94 -7.35
N SER A 74 10.58 2.22 -7.53
CA SER A 74 10.05 3.25 -8.42
C SER A 74 9.57 4.44 -7.58
N CYS A 75 8.25 4.61 -7.48
CA CYS A 75 7.65 5.78 -6.86
C CYS A 75 7.17 5.46 -5.45
N ARG A 76 7.22 6.45 -4.55
CA ARG A 76 6.43 6.40 -3.32
C ARG A 76 4.96 6.56 -3.68
N VAL A 77 4.12 5.65 -3.22
CA VAL A 77 2.72 5.54 -3.65
C VAL A 77 1.72 5.82 -2.53
N GLY A 78 2.12 5.64 -1.28
CA GLY A 78 1.23 5.77 -0.14
C GLY A 78 1.99 5.62 1.17
N PHE A 79 1.25 5.46 2.25
CA PHE A 79 1.82 5.30 3.59
C PHE A 79 1.03 4.26 4.38
N LEU A 80 1.68 3.64 5.35
CA LEU A 80 0.97 2.91 6.39
C LEU A 80 0.21 3.90 7.29
N PRO A 81 -1.01 3.56 7.75
CA PRO A 81 -1.71 4.28 8.80
C PRO A 81 -0.86 4.50 10.05
N LYS A 82 -1.06 5.65 10.72
CA LYS A 82 -0.38 6.00 11.97
C LYS A 82 -0.59 4.97 13.09
N SER A 83 -1.71 4.22 13.05
CA SER A 83 -1.98 3.13 14.00
C SER A 83 -0.92 2.03 13.99
N TYR A 84 -0.12 1.91 12.94
CA TYR A 84 0.97 0.93 12.85
C TYR A 84 2.30 1.43 13.46
N ASP A 85 2.39 2.67 13.94
CA ASP A 85 3.63 3.22 14.48
C ASP A 85 4.21 2.38 15.64
N GLY A 86 3.35 1.85 16.51
CA GLY A 86 3.74 1.03 17.66
C GLY A 86 4.25 -0.37 17.29
N ILE A 87 4.03 -0.82 16.05
CA ILE A 87 4.46 -2.12 15.53
C ILE A 87 5.24 -1.97 14.22
N ARG A 88 5.88 -0.81 14.02
CA ARG A 88 6.57 -0.45 12.77
C ARG A 88 7.62 -1.45 12.31
N ASP A 89 8.31 -2.09 13.26
CA ASP A 89 9.38 -3.06 12.98
C ASP A 89 8.84 -4.33 12.31
N ARG A 90 7.54 -4.61 12.44
CA ARG A 90 6.88 -5.70 11.71
C ARG A 90 6.90 -5.47 10.20
N PHE A 91 6.95 -4.22 9.74
CA PHE A 91 6.77 -3.86 8.33
C PHE A 91 8.03 -3.25 7.70
N LEU A 92 8.83 -2.53 8.48
CA LEU A 92 9.96 -1.76 7.98
C LEU A 92 10.93 -2.63 7.17
N GLY A 93 11.20 -2.22 5.93
CA GLY A 93 12.13 -2.88 5.02
C GLY A 93 11.56 -4.05 4.22
N LYS A 94 10.36 -4.54 4.59
CA LYS A 94 9.74 -5.73 4.00
C LYS A 94 9.06 -5.44 2.67
N PHE A 95 8.90 -6.52 1.90
CA PHE A 95 8.14 -6.55 0.67
C PHE A 95 6.74 -7.09 0.93
N ALA A 96 5.78 -6.60 0.17
CA ALA A 96 4.40 -7.01 0.22
C ALA A 96 3.78 -6.99 -1.17
N GLN A 97 2.73 -7.78 -1.35
CA GLN A 97 1.90 -7.78 -2.55
C GLN A 97 0.56 -7.15 -2.23
N VAL A 98 0.08 -6.29 -3.12
CA VAL A 98 -1.26 -5.71 -3.03
C VAL A 98 -2.30 -6.76 -3.41
N CYS A 99 -3.18 -7.09 -2.48
CA CYS A 99 -4.21 -8.11 -2.66
C CYS A 99 -5.54 -7.50 -3.14
N GLU A 100 -5.82 -6.24 -2.80
CA GLU A 100 -7.02 -5.54 -3.27
C GLU A 100 -6.82 -4.02 -3.14
N THR A 101 -7.35 -3.29 -4.12
CA THR A 101 -7.54 -1.83 -4.04
C THR A 101 -9.02 -1.52 -3.85
N TYR A 102 -9.36 -0.58 -2.99
CA TYR A 102 -10.78 -0.27 -2.71
C TYR A 102 -11.44 0.65 -3.73
N LYS A 103 -10.68 1.10 -4.73
CA LYS A 103 -11.16 1.93 -5.82
C LYS A 103 -12.38 1.29 -6.49
N ASN A 104 -13.47 2.05 -6.58
CA ASN A 104 -14.72 1.62 -7.22
C ASN A 104 -15.32 0.33 -6.60
N SER A 105 -15.01 -0.01 -5.36
CA SER A 105 -15.62 -1.17 -4.69
C SER A 105 -17.14 -1.01 -4.59
N ALA A 106 -17.88 -2.08 -4.85
CA ALA A 106 -19.33 -2.13 -4.66
C ALA A 106 -19.75 -2.15 -3.17
N SER A 107 -18.81 -2.43 -2.27
CA SER A 107 -19.05 -2.41 -0.82
C SER A 107 -19.11 -0.96 -0.31
N SER A 108 -20.24 -0.59 0.27
CA SER A 108 -20.42 0.74 0.89
C SER A 108 -19.40 1.00 2.01
N TYR A 109 -18.99 -0.03 2.74
CA TYR A 109 -17.94 0.05 3.75
C TYR A 109 -16.59 0.40 3.11
N LYS A 110 -16.17 -0.37 2.09
CA LYS A 110 -14.90 -0.18 1.39
C LYS A 110 -14.85 1.19 0.71
N CYS A 111 -15.93 1.60 0.05
CA CYS A 111 -16.07 2.92 -0.56
C CYS A 111 -15.91 4.06 0.47
N ARG A 112 -16.56 3.97 1.64
CA ARG A 112 -16.38 4.97 2.71
C ARG A 112 -14.96 5.01 3.24
N LYS A 113 -14.30 3.85 3.39
CA LYS A 113 -12.93 3.75 3.87
C LYS A 113 -11.93 4.31 2.85
N ASP A 114 -12.12 4.01 1.57
CA ASP A 114 -11.35 4.55 0.45
C ASP A 114 -11.43 6.08 0.40
N HIS A 115 -12.65 6.63 0.45
CA HIS A 115 -12.87 8.08 0.45
C HIS A 115 -12.24 8.77 1.66
N ARG A 116 -12.40 8.22 2.88
CA ARG A 116 -11.81 8.81 4.09
C ARG A 116 -10.29 8.83 4.08
N ASN A 117 -9.68 7.83 3.46
CA ASN A 117 -8.23 7.66 3.41
C ASN A 117 -7.60 8.21 2.13
N SER A 118 -8.39 8.85 1.25
CA SER A 118 -7.95 9.33 -0.06
C SER A 118 -7.22 8.24 -0.86
N GLY A 119 -7.87 7.08 -0.99
CA GLY A 119 -7.33 5.91 -1.67
C GLY A 119 -6.73 4.88 -0.72
N MET A 120 -7.14 3.62 -0.89
CA MET A 120 -6.77 2.53 0.00
C MET A 120 -6.48 1.21 -0.75
N ALA A 121 -5.50 0.47 -0.23
CA ALA A 121 -5.24 -0.91 -0.61
C ALA A 121 -4.88 -1.76 0.60
N VAL A 122 -5.14 -3.07 0.52
CA VAL A 122 -4.73 -4.07 1.50
C VAL A 122 -3.60 -4.93 0.92
N CYS A 123 -2.65 -5.31 1.77
CA CYS A 123 -1.43 -6.00 1.36
C CYS A 123 -1.13 -7.20 2.26
N THR A 124 -0.47 -8.20 1.66
CA THR A 124 0.09 -9.37 2.35
C THR A 124 1.62 -9.33 2.26
N LEU A 125 2.31 -9.58 3.36
CA LEU A 125 3.77 -9.61 3.42
C LEU A 125 4.30 -10.83 2.66
N LEU A 126 5.41 -10.64 1.94
CA LEU A 126 6.10 -11.71 1.21
C LEU A 126 7.13 -12.46 2.07
N ASP A 127 6.90 -12.51 3.39
CA ASP A 127 7.83 -13.11 4.35
C ASP A 127 7.82 -14.65 4.34
N SER A 128 6.81 -15.25 3.69
CA SER A 128 6.57 -16.70 3.69
C SER A 128 6.48 -17.23 2.25
N ILE A 129 7.53 -17.06 1.45
CA ILE A 129 7.68 -17.87 0.24
C ILE A 129 8.29 -19.19 0.71
N PRO A 130 7.51 -20.29 0.81
CA PRO A 130 8.10 -21.58 1.16
C PRO A 130 9.15 -21.94 0.11
N ASP A 131 10.30 -22.44 0.56
CA ASP A 131 11.27 -23.05 -0.33
C ASP A 131 10.57 -24.17 -1.11
N LEU A 132 10.67 -24.13 -2.44
CA LEU A 132 10.21 -25.24 -3.28
C LEU A 132 11.19 -26.40 -3.04
N GLU A 133 10.74 -27.41 -2.29
CA GLU A 133 11.41 -28.72 -2.20
C GLU A 133 11.38 -29.47 -3.54
#